data_AF-A0A554MJ18-F1
#
_entry.id   AF-A0A554MJ18-F1
#
_cell.length_a   1.000
_cell.length_b   1.000
_cell.length_c   1.000
_cell.angle_alpha   90.00
_cell.angle_beta   90.00
_cell.angle_gamma   90.00
#
_symmetry.space_group_name_H-M   'P 1'
#
loop_
_entity.id
_entity.type
_entity.pdbx_description
1 polymer ?
#
loop_
_entity_poly.entity_id
_entity_poly.type
_entity_poly.pdbx_seq_one_letter_code
_entity_poly.pdbx_strand_id
1 'polypeptide(L)'
;MKHSVIGFLFASLATVAGYIFSHPLVFGLCIRTYQFSNYIGCADDSIEIVGVPLFIFALFTLPITFILILFPKAFSSWFKFALWWVPFSILVITITPTTSNSWMPLYSFVREDTAWFMGGVFAVISLGIIVWKTTALRKKN
;
A
#
# COMPACT_ATOMS: atom_id res chain seq x y z
N MET A 1 19.12 -1.81 -14.25
CA MET A 1 19.64 -2.15 -12.91
C MET A 1 19.54 -0.96 -11.95
N LYS A 2 20.17 0.20 -12.21
CA LYS A 2 20.07 1.41 -11.33
C LYS A 2 18.64 1.81 -10.96
N HIS A 3 17.72 1.89 -11.93
CA HIS A 3 16.33 2.31 -11.66
C HIS A 3 15.52 1.32 -10.79
N SER A 4 15.80 0.02 -10.89
CA SER A 4 15.11 -1.02 -10.11
C SER A 4 15.55 -1.01 -8.63
N VAL A 5 16.83 -0.72 -8.37
CA VAL A 5 17.38 -0.61 -7.01
C VAL A 5 16.85 0.62 -6.28
N ILE A 6 16.74 1.76 -6.99
CA ILE A 6 16.16 2.99 -6.42
C ILE A 6 14.70 2.75 -6.03
N GLY A 7 13.92 2.05 -6.86
CA GLY A 7 12.53 1.70 -6.55
C GLY A 7 12.40 0.82 -5.31
N PHE A 8 13.30 -0.15 -5.12
CA PHE A 8 13.33 -1.00 -3.93
C PHE A 8 13.71 -0.22 -2.66
N LEU A 9 14.72 0.64 -2.73
CA LEU A 9 15.09 1.49 -1.60
C LEU A 9 13.95 2.42 -1.19
N PHE A 10 13.29 3.04 -2.17
CA PHE A 10 12.13 3.88 -1.91
C PHE A 10 10.97 3.10 -1.29
N ALA A 11 10.65 1.91 -1.82
CA ALA A 11 9.61 1.06 -1.26
C ALA A 11 9.92 0.65 0.18
N SER A 12 11.16 0.22 0.46
CA SER A 12 11.58 -0.15 1.81
C SER A 12 11.48 1.01 2.81
N LEU A 13 11.86 2.21 2.40
CA LEU A 13 11.80 3.40 3.23
C LEU A 13 10.35 3.82 3.50
N ALA A 14 9.47 3.68 2.49
CA ALA A 14 8.04 3.90 2.62
C ALA A 14 7.38 2.88 3.55
N THR A 15 7.78 1.60 3.52
CA THR A 15 7.28 0.58 4.46
C THR A 15 7.65 0.90 5.90
N VAL A 16 8.92 1.25 6.13
CA VAL A 16 9.41 1.61 7.48
C VAL A 16 8.70 2.86 7.99
N ALA A 17 8.59 3.90 7.16
CA ALA A 17 7.86 5.11 7.52
C ALA A 17 6.38 4.80 7.82
N GLY A 18 5.70 4.07 6.93
CA GLY A 18 4.31 3.67 7.10
C GLY A 18 4.07 2.85 8.37
N TYR A 19 5.00 1.97 8.73
CA TYR A 19 4.93 1.18 9.98
C TYR A 19 5.07 2.06 11.23
N ILE A 20 5.99 3.02 11.19
CA ILE A 20 6.18 3.97 12.29
C ILE A 20 4.92 4.83 12.47
N PHE A 21 4.34 5.31 11.36
CA PHE A 21 3.11 6.11 11.39
C PHE A 21 1.86 5.31 11.76
N SER A 22 1.83 4.00 11.53
CA SER A 22 0.72 3.14 11.95
C SER A 22 0.78 2.77 13.43
N HIS A 23 1.95 2.88 14.09
CA HIS A 23 2.13 2.56 15.51
C HIS A 23 2.72 3.73 16.33
N PRO A 24 2.14 4.95 16.29
CA PRO A 24 2.76 6.12 16.92
C PRO A 24 2.82 6.03 18.45
N LEU A 25 1.98 5.20 19.07
CA LEU A 25 2.00 4.93 20.52
C LEU A 25 3.25 4.13 20.94
N VAL A 26 3.64 3.15 20.12
CA VAL A 26 4.81 2.29 20.41
C VAL A 26 6.10 3.07 20.23
N PHE A 27 6.13 3.95 19.23
CA PHE A 27 7.30 4.80 18.94
C PHE A 27 7.35 6.10 19.74
N GLY A 28 6.42 6.31 20.68
CA GLY A 28 6.39 7.51 21.54
C GLY A 28 6.18 8.82 20.76
N LEU A 29 5.65 8.74 19.53
CA LEU A 29 5.35 9.90 18.69
C LEU A 29 4.13 10.67 19.20
N CYS A 30 3.33 10.04 20.06
CA CYS A 30 2.18 10.66 20.68
C CYS A 30 1.82 9.95 22.00
N ILE A 31 1.22 10.71 22.92
CA ILE A 31 0.77 10.26 24.23
C ILE A 31 -0.75 10.43 24.28
N ARG A 32 -1.49 9.39 24.69
CA ARG A 32 -2.95 9.52 24.93
C ARG A 32 -3.17 10.24 26.25
N THR A 33 -3.60 11.50 26.20
CA THR A 33 -4.01 12.25 27.40
C THR A 33 -5.53 12.37 27.46
N TYR A 34 -6.13 11.77 28.48
CA TYR A 34 -7.56 11.90 28.77
C TYR A 34 -7.75 13.06 29.75
N GLN A 35 -8.38 14.15 29.30
CA GLN A 35 -8.66 15.30 30.16
C GLN A 35 -10.17 15.56 30.18
N PHE A 36 -10.81 15.18 31.29
CA PHE A 36 -12.18 15.42 31.84
C PHE A 36 -13.42 15.68 30.95
N SER A 37 -13.31 15.92 29.65
CA SER A 37 -14.41 15.93 28.68
C SER A 37 -13.96 15.88 27.21
N ASN A 38 -12.65 15.95 26.91
CA ASN A 38 -12.14 15.95 25.54
C ASN A 38 -10.97 14.97 25.38
N TYR A 39 -11.05 14.15 24.32
CA TYR A 39 -9.94 13.32 23.87
C TYR A 39 -8.91 14.21 23.18
N ILE A 40 -7.81 14.51 23.88
CA ILE A 40 -6.60 15.08 23.30
C ILE A 40 -5.61 13.91 23.21
N GLY A 41 -5.92 12.97 22.34
CA GLY A 41 -5.03 11.86 22.01
C GLY A 41 -4.72 11.89 20.53
N CYS A 42 -3.82 11.01 20.12
CA CYS A 42 -3.26 10.94 18.78
C CYS A 42 -4.32 11.16 17.70
N ALA A 43 -3.91 11.77 16.58
CA ALA A 43 -4.76 11.97 15.43
C ALA A 43 -5.17 10.60 14.83
N ASP A 44 -6.00 9.87 15.56
CA ASP A 44 -6.45 8.50 15.31
C ASP A 44 -7.15 8.45 13.95
N ASP A 45 -7.89 9.52 13.61
CA ASP A 45 -8.44 9.72 12.28
C ASP A 45 -7.33 9.68 11.21
N SER A 46 -6.23 10.43 11.36
CA SER A 46 -5.17 10.46 10.35
C SER A 46 -4.36 9.15 10.24
N ILE A 47 -4.28 8.36 11.32
CA ILE A 47 -3.63 7.04 11.33
C ILE A 47 -4.48 6.04 10.52
N GLU A 48 -5.81 6.05 10.71
CA GLU A 48 -6.73 5.23 9.93
C GLU A 48 -6.86 5.69 8.47
N ILE A 49 -6.83 7.00 8.23
CA ILE A 49 -6.99 7.58 6.88
C ILE A 49 -5.74 7.33 6.02
N VAL A 50 -4.54 7.43 6.59
CA VAL A 50 -3.29 7.47 5.81
C VAL A 50 -2.33 6.35 6.20
N GLY A 51 -2.15 6.07 7.49
CA GLY A 51 -1.15 5.12 7.98
C GLY A 51 -1.42 3.68 7.57
N VAL A 52 -2.63 3.17 7.83
CA VAL A 52 -3.01 1.78 7.53
C VAL A 52 -2.99 1.49 6.02
N PRO A 53 -3.60 2.32 5.14
CA PRO A 53 -3.55 2.06 3.71
C PRO A 53 -2.15 2.08 3.12
N LEU A 54 -1.29 3.01 3.56
CA LEU A 54 0.10 3.09 3.12
C LEU A 54 0.88 1.85 3.54
N PHE A 55 0.69 1.38 4.77
CA PHE A 55 1.36 0.18 5.26
C PHE A 55 0.96 -1.07 4.46
N ILE A 56 -0.33 -1.26 4.21
CA ILE A 56 -0.85 -2.38 3.41
C ILE A 56 -0.29 -2.32 1.98
N PHE A 57 -0.33 -1.15 1.33
CA PHE A 57 0.25 -0.97 0.00
C PHE A 57 1.75 -1.24 -0.04
N ALA A 58 2.48 -0.80 0.98
CA ALA A 58 3.91 -1.03 1.11
C ALA A 58 4.23 -2.53 1.25
N LEU A 59 3.39 -3.28 1.97
CA LEU A 59 3.54 -4.72 2.17
C LEU A 59 3.44 -5.50 0.85
N PHE A 60 2.53 -5.11 -0.04
CA PHE A 60 2.39 -5.73 -1.36
C PHE A 60 3.47 -5.27 -2.35
N THR A 61 3.90 -4.01 -2.30
CA THR A 61 4.88 -3.45 -3.24
C THR A 61 6.32 -3.93 -2.99
N LEU A 62 6.69 -4.23 -1.75
CA LEU A 62 8.05 -4.68 -1.38
C LEU A 62 8.47 -6.01 -2.08
N PRO A 63 7.72 -7.13 -1.99
CA PRO A 63 8.12 -8.37 -2.67
C PRO A 63 8.14 -8.21 -4.20
N ILE A 64 7.25 -7.38 -4.76
CA ILE A 64 7.19 -7.11 -6.21
C ILE A 64 8.43 -6.35 -6.67
N THR A 65 8.84 -5.31 -5.94
CA THR A 65 10.05 -4.55 -6.26
C THR A 65 11.31 -5.39 -6.13
N PHE A 66 11.37 -6.33 -5.17
CA PHE A 66 12.46 -7.30 -5.06
C PHE A 66 12.55 -8.19 -6.32
N ILE A 67 11.43 -8.75 -6.78
CA ILE A 67 11.39 -9.58 -8.01
C ILE A 67 11.78 -8.76 -9.25
N LEU A 68 11.42 -7.48 -9.29
CA LEU A 68 11.76 -6.59 -10.41
C LEU A 68 13.25 -6.23 -10.50
N ILE A 69 14.02 -6.36 -9.40
CA ILE A 69 15.49 -6.27 -9.45
C ILE A 69 16.06 -7.42 -10.31
N LEU A 70 15.51 -8.63 -10.17
CA LEU A 70 15.92 -9.82 -10.93
C LEU A 70 15.51 -9.72 -12.41
N PHE A 71 14.41 -9.03 -12.71
CA PHE A 71 13.87 -8.89 -14.06
C PHE A 71 13.74 -7.43 -14.51
N PRO A 72 14.85 -6.73 -14.77
CA PRO A 72 14.85 -5.30 -15.07
C PRO A 72 14.11 -4.94 -16.37
N LYS A 73 13.97 -5.89 -17.30
CA LYS A 73 13.22 -5.70 -18.55
C LYS A 73 11.69 -5.59 -18.32
N ALA A 74 11.18 -6.15 -17.22
CA ALA A 74 9.78 -6.04 -16.84
C ALA A 74 9.47 -4.72 -16.09
N PHE A 75 10.50 -4.08 -15.51
CA PHE A 75 10.36 -2.87 -14.69
C PHE A 75 9.72 -1.70 -15.44
N SER A 76 10.09 -1.43 -16.69
CA SER A 76 9.52 -0.30 -17.44
C SER A 76 8.01 -0.45 -17.68
N SER A 77 7.55 -1.66 -17.97
CA SER A 77 6.12 -1.93 -18.17
C SER A 77 5.36 -1.93 -16.85
N TRP A 78 5.95 -2.50 -15.80
CA TRP A 78 5.37 -2.47 -14.46
C TRP A 78 5.26 -1.04 -13.90
N PHE A 79 6.28 -0.20 -14.09
CA PHE A 79 6.30 1.17 -13.57
C PHE A 79 5.20 2.02 -14.21
N LYS A 80 4.92 1.86 -15.51
CA LYS A 80 3.80 2.55 -16.18
C LYS A 80 2.45 2.13 -15.60
N PHE A 81 2.28 0.85 -15.27
CA PHE A 81 1.08 0.36 -14.60
C PHE A 81 0.98 0.93 -13.18
N ALA A 82 2.05 0.85 -12.39
CA ALA A 82 2.08 1.37 -11.02
C ALA A 82 1.80 2.87 -10.97
N LEU A 83 2.32 3.65 -11.92
CA LEU A 83 2.12 5.09 -12.00
C LEU A 83 0.65 5.49 -12.14
N TRP A 84 -0.18 4.66 -12.80
CA TRP A 84 -1.62 4.88 -12.92
C TRP A 84 -2.42 4.19 -11.82
N TRP A 85 -2.02 3.00 -11.41
CA TRP A 85 -2.74 2.21 -10.41
C TRP A 85 -2.66 2.82 -9.01
N VAL A 86 -1.49 3.31 -8.61
CA VAL A 86 -1.28 3.89 -7.28
C VAL A 86 -2.21 5.09 -7.02
N PRO A 87 -2.25 6.14 -7.86
CA PRO A 87 -3.17 7.26 -7.62
C PRO A 87 -4.64 6.85 -7.70
N PHE A 88 -4.99 5.90 -8.59
CA PHE A 88 -6.33 5.35 -8.66
C PHE A 88 -6.73 4.65 -7.36
N SER A 89 -5.86 3.81 -6.80
CA SER A 89 -6.10 3.11 -5.54
C SER A 89 -6.24 4.06 -4.35
N ILE A 90 -5.44 5.13 -4.31
CA ILE A 90 -5.55 6.18 -3.29
C ILE A 90 -6.93 6.84 -3.36
N LEU A 91 -7.39 7.21 -4.56
CA LEU A 91 -8.72 7.80 -4.74
C LEU A 91 -9.83 6.84 -4.28
N VAL A 92 -9.75 5.56 -4.61
CA VAL A 92 -10.80 4.62 -4.19
C VAL A 92 -10.82 4.45 -2.68
N ILE A 93 -9.65 4.32 -2.04
CA ILE A 93 -9.55 4.14 -0.59
C ILE A 93 -10.05 5.37 0.17
N THR A 94 -9.78 6.59 -0.32
CA THR A 94 -10.24 7.82 0.36
C THR A 94 -11.74 8.02 0.27
N ILE A 95 -12.39 7.55 -0.79
CA ILE A 95 -13.85 7.65 -0.98
C ILE A 95 -14.59 6.60 -0.15
N THR A 96 -13.98 5.45 0.15
CA THR A 96 -14.59 4.41 1.00
C THR A 96 -14.83 4.92 2.42
N PRO A 97 -15.98 4.62 3.06
CA PRO A 97 -16.26 5.01 4.44
C PRO A 97 -15.39 4.28 5.48
N THR A 98 -15.09 4.94 6.60
CA THR A 98 -14.30 4.40 7.74
C THR A 98 -15.14 3.57 8.72
N THR A 99 -16.46 3.79 8.77
CA THR A 99 -17.36 3.09 9.71
C THR A 99 -18.43 2.31 8.99
N SER A 100 -18.63 1.05 9.36
CA SER A 100 -19.73 0.21 8.87
C SER A 100 -21.06 0.56 9.56
N ASN A 101 -21.62 1.75 9.33
CA ASN A 101 -22.93 2.13 9.88
C ASN A 101 -24.09 1.62 9.01
N SER A 102 -24.06 0.34 8.65
CA SER A 102 -25.07 -0.26 7.76
C SER A 102 -25.85 -1.35 8.47
N TRP A 103 -27.17 -1.15 8.51
CA TRP A 103 -28.24 -2.04 9.00
C TRP A 103 -28.32 -3.40 8.27
N MET A 104 -27.36 -3.72 7.40
CA MET A 104 -27.30 -4.96 6.62
C MET A 104 -25.88 -5.56 6.66
N PRO A 105 -25.68 -6.75 7.26
CA PRO A 105 -24.36 -7.32 7.59
C PRO A 105 -23.58 -7.89 6.39
N LEU A 106 -24.05 -7.69 5.15
CA LEU A 106 -23.40 -8.18 3.93
C LEU A 106 -22.52 -7.12 3.24
N TYR A 107 -22.50 -5.88 3.73
CA TYR A 107 -21.80 -4.74 3.11
C TYR A 107 -20.99 -3.91 4.12
N SER A 108 -20.24 -4.57 5.00
CA SER A 108 -19.26 -3.88 5.86
C SER A 108 -17.93 -3.66 5.11
N PHE A 109 -17.95 -3.10 3.89
CA PHE A 109 -16.72 -2.73 3.20
C PHE A 109 -16.11 -1.52 3.89
N VAL A 110 -15.12 -1.76 4.74
CA VAL A 110 -14.35 -0.71 5.41
C VAL A 110 -13.17 -0.30 4.53
N ARG A 111 -12.59 0.89 4.78
CA ARG A 111 -11.37 1.35 4.09
C ARG A 111 -10.24 0.31 4.10
N GLU A 112 -10.10 -0.42 5.21
CA GLU A 112 -9.12 -1.48 5.33
C GLU A 112 -9.34 -2.59 4.28
N ASP A 113 -10.57 -3.12 4.17
CA ASP A 113 -10.91 -4.15 3.18
C ASP A 113 -10.65 -3.67 1.75
N THR A 114 -10.94 -2.39 1.48
CA THR A 114 -10.68 -1.76 0.18
C THR A 114 -9.17 -1.68 -0.10
N ALA A 115 -8.36 -1.34 0.91
CA ALA A 115 -6.91 -1.29 0.78
C ALA A 115 -6.33 -2.70 0.54
N TRP A 116 -6.83 -3.72 1.24
CA TRP A 116 -6.48 -5.12 1.00
C TRP A 116 -6.83 -5.57 -0.41
N PHE A 117 -8.04 -5.26 -0.87
CA PHE A 117 -8.49 -5.61 -2.22
C PHE A 117 -7.62 -4.92 -3.28
N MET A 118 -7.40 -3.61 -3.16
CA MET A 118 -6.58 -2.84 -4.11
C MET A 118 -5.12 -3.28 -4.11
N GLY A 119 -4.55 -3.60 -2.94
CA GLY A 119 -3.21 -4.15 -2.81
C GLY A 119 -3.09 -5.56 -3.40
N GLY A 120 -4.09 -6.42 -3.18
CA GLY A 120 -4.17 -7.75 -3.76
C GLY A 120 -4.25 -7.73 -5.28
N VAL A 121 -5.14 -6.91 -5.84
CA VAL A 121 -5.27 -6.73 -7.30
C VAL A 121 -3.97 -6.17 -7.90
N PHE A 122 -3.35 -5.20 -7.22
CA PHE A 122 -2.04 -4.69 -7.62
C PHE A 122 -0.99 -5.80 -7.70
N ALA A 123 -0.94 -6.67 -6.70
CA ALA A 123 0.02 -7.77 -6.66
C ALA A 123 -0.21 -8.79 -7.78
N VAL A 124 -1.46 -9.17 -8.03
CA VAL A 124 -1.83 -10.13 -9.09
C VAL A 124 -1.45 -9.57 -10.47
N ILE A 125 -1.82 -8.33 -10.77
CA ILE A 125 -1.50 -7.71 -12.06
C ILE A 125 0.02 -7.54 -12.22
N SER A 126 0.70 -7.16 -11.14
CA SER A 126 2.16 -7.02 -11.13
C SER A 126 2.87 -8.32 -11.46
N LEU A 127 2.46 -9.43 -10.83
CA LEU A 127 2.98 -10.76 -11.13
C LEU A 127 2.67 -11.17 -12.58
N GLY A 128 1.46 -10.90 -13.07
CA GLY A 128 1.08 -11.15 -14.46
C GLY A 128 2.01 -10.44 -15.46
N ILE A 129 2.33 -9.16 -15.24
CA ILE A 129 3.25 -8.39 -16.09
C ILE A 129 4.66 -9.01 -16.06
N ILE A 130 5.13 -9.42 -14.89
CA ILE A 130 6.46 -10.04 -14.73
C ILE A 130 6.52 -11.39 -15.45
N VAL A 131 5.53 -12.27 -15.25
CA VAL A 131 5.47 -13.59 -15.89
C VAL A 131 5.36 -13.48 -17.40
N TRP A 132 4.50 -12.57 -17.91
CA TRP A 132 4.37 -12.35 -19.35
C TRP A 132 5.68 -11.88 -19.96
N LYS A 133 6.34 -10.89 -19.35
CA LYS A 133 7.58 -10.34 -19.89
C LYS A 133 8.72 -11.34 -19.82
N THR A 134 8.82 -12.12 -18.75
CA THR A 134 9.86 -13.15 -18.61
C THR A 134 9.68 -14.28 -19.64
N THR A 135 8.46 -14.77 -19.83
CA THR A 135 8.16 -15.82 -20.82
C THR A 135 8.31 -15.31 -22.27
N ALA A 136 7.88 -14.08 -22.57
CA ALA A 136 8.07 -13.47 -23.90
C ALA A 136 9.55 -13.25 -24.24
N LEU A 137 10.38 -12.93 -23.26
CA LEU A 137 11.84 -12.80 -23.45
C LEU A 137 12.51 -14.15 -23.67
N ARG A 138 12.04 -15.21 -23.00
CA ARG A 138 12.54 -16.57 -23.18
C ARG A 138 12.19 -17.15 -24.55
N LYS A 139 11.09 -16.72 -25.17
CA LYS A 139 10.65 -17.17 -26.49
C LYS A 139 11.33 -16.43 -27.66
N LYS A 140 12.02 -15.33 -27.38
CA LYS A 140 12.73 -14.51 -28.38
C LYS A 140 14.23 -14.83 -28.49
N ASN A 141 14.77 -15.54 -27.50
CA ASN A 141 16.10 -16.15 -27.53
C ASN A 141 15.99 -17.60 -28.01
#